data_AF-A0A350LRN6-F1
#
_entry.id   AF-A0A350LRN6-F1
#
_cell.length_a   1.000
_cell.length_b   1.000
_cell.length_c   1.000
_cell.angle_alpha   90.00
_cell.angle_beta   90.00
_cell.angle_gamma   90.00
#
_symmetry.space_group_name_H-M   'P 1'
#
loop_
_entity.id
_entity.type
_entity.pdbx_description
1 polymer ?
#
loop_
_entity_poly.entity_id
_entity_poly.type
_entity_poly.pdbx_seq_one_letter_code
_entity_poly.pdbx_strand_id
1 'polypeptide(L)'
;MAPFALVGLAGGAGLYWGAGLALARAAGGGPAAFVAGLGLAEALRGWLFTGFPWAQPGHALIDTAWLYWAAWFGAPGLLVLVLGASVALWHMAAGARTSGAAALAAVAALWPLGAALTPEAAPVPGA
;
A
#
# COMPACT_ATOMS: atom_id res chain seq x y z
N MET A 1 -29.59 3.06 -15.40
CA MET A 1 -28.21 3.54 -15.67
C MET A 1 -27.25 3.24 -14.54
N ALA A 2 -27.63 3.39 -13.26
CA ALA A 2 -26.75 3.14 -12.10
C ALA A 2 -25.99 1.78 -12.12
N PRO A 3 -26.60 0.64 -12.50
CA PRO A 3 -25.85 -0.63 -12.55
C PRO A 3 -24.69 -0.63 -13.54
N PHE A 4 -24.90 -0.08 -14.74
CA PHE A 4 -23.87 0.02 -15.77
C PHE A 4 -22.74 0.98 -15.37
N ALA A 5 -23.10 2.09 -14.72
CA ALA A 5 -22.12 3.06 -14.22
C ALA A 5 -21.23 2.42 -13.14
N LEU A 6 -21.80 1.64 -12.21
CA LEU A 6 -21.04 0.93 -11.18
C LEU A 6 -20.10 -0.11 -11.78
N VAL A 7 -20.58 -0.92 -12.72
CA VAL A 7 -19.74 -1.92 -13.40
C VAL A 7 -18.65 -1.25 -14.22
N GLY A 8 -18.97 -0.18 -14.95
CA GLY A 8 -18.01 0.59 -15.73
C GLY A 8 -16.93 1.23 -14.85
N LEU A 9 -17.32 1.80 -13.71
CA LEU A 9 -16.39 2.39 -12.74
C LEU A 9 -15.48 1.32 -12.13
N ALA A 10 -16.04 0.21 -11.63
CA ALA A 10 -15.27 -0.86 -11.03
C ALA A 10 -14.33 -1.53 -12.05
N GLY A 11 -14.82 -1.79 -13.26
CA GLY A 11 -14.01 -2.31 -14.36
C GLY A 11 -12.89 -1.35 -14.75
N GLY A 12 -13.20 -0.06 -14.91
CA GLY A 12 -12.22 0.98 -15.20
C GLY A 12 -11.16 1.12 -14.12
N ALA A 13 -11.54 1.07 -12.84
CA ALA A 13 -10.61 1.06 -11.71
C ALA A 13 -9.72 -0.20 -11.72
N GLY A 14 -10.30 -1.36 -12.04
CA GLY A 14 -9.55 -2.62 -12.17
C GLY A 14 -8.48 -2.60 -13.26
N LEU A 15 -8.67 -1.82 -14.34
CA LEU A 15 -7.67 -1.67 -15.40
C LEU A 15 -6.36 -1.04 -14.90
N TYR A 16 -6.39 -0.18 -13.90
CA TYR A 16 -5.16 0.38 -13.31
C TYR A 16 -4.29 -0.73 -12.71
N TRP A 17 -4.90 -1.63 -11.92
CA TRP A 17 -4.18 -2.76 -11.34
C TRP A 17 -3.71 -3.73 -12.41
N GLY A 18 -4.55 -4.02 -13.39
CA GLY A 18 -4.17 -4.81 -14.56
C GLY A 18 -2.95 -4.24 -15.28
N ALA A 19 -2.93 -2.93 -15.53
CA ALA A 19 -1.81 -2.22 -16.15
C ALA A 19 -0.55 -2.24 -15.27
N GLY A 20 -0.69 -2.02 -13.95
CA GLY A 20 0.42 -2.11 -13.00
C GLY A 20 1.07 -3.48 -12.96
N LEU A 21 0.25 -4.55 -12.94
CA LEU A 21 0.74 -5.93 -13.02
C LEU A 21 1.37 -6.24 -14.38
N ALA A 22 0.76 -5.79 -15.48
CA ALA A 22 1.32 -5.96 -16.82
C ALA A 22 2.69 -5.28 -16.94
N LEU A 23 2.84 -4.06 -16.41
CA LEU A 23 4.09 -3.35 -16.34
C LEU A 23 5.13 -4.09 -15.50
N ALA A 24 4.72 -4.59 -14.31
CA ALA A 24 5.59 -5.39 -13.46
C ALA A 24 6.12 -6.63 -14.20
N ARG A 25 5.27 -7.31 -14.98
CA ARG A 25 5.68 -8.45 -15.80
C ARG A 25 6.60 -8.05 -16.94
N ALA A 26 6.30 -6.95 -17.64
CA ALA A 26 7.12 -6.43 -18.74
C ALA A 26 8.53 -6.02 -18.26
N ALA A 27 8.66 -5.56 -17.02
CA ALA A 27 9.93 -5.20 -16.39
C ALA A 27 10.74 -6.42 -15.88
N GLY A 28 10.34 -7.66 -16.20
CA GLY A 28 11.03 -8.88 -15.75
C GLY A 28 10.46 -9.52 -14.49
N GLY A 29 9.44 -8.92 -13.88
CA GLY A 29 8.75 -9.46 -12.71
C GLY A 29 9.54 -9.31 -11.39
N GLY A 30 9.11 -10.08 -10.38
CA GLY A 30 9.71 -10.08 -9.05
C GLY A 30 9.16 -9.00 -8.10
N PRO A 31 9.61 -9.02 -6.84
CA PRO A 31 9.10 -8.17 -5.76
C PRO A 31 9.13 -6.67 -6.06
N ALA A 32 10.29 -6.16 -6.52
CA ALA A 32 10.47 -4.74 -6.77
C ALA A 32 9.59 -4.27 -7.92
N ALA A 33 9.53 -5.05 -9.02
CA ALA A 33 8.67 -4.72 -10.15
C ALA A 33 7.18 -4.76 -9.76
N PHE A 34 6.76 -5.70 -8.90
CA PHE A 34 5.39 -5.76 -8.38
C PHE A 34 5.03 -4.52 -7.56
N VAL A 35 5.87 -4.16 -6.58
CA VAL A 35 5.65 -2.98 -5.72
C VAL A 35 5.67 -1.69 -6.54
N ALA A 36 6.63 -1.53 -7.45
CA ALA A 36 6.74 -0.36 -8.32
C ALA A 36 5.57 -0.28 -9.31
N GLY A 37 5.18 -1.39 -9.93
CA GLY A 37 4.09 -1.44 -10.89
C GLY A 37 2.73 -1.11 -10.27
N LEU A 38 2.41 -1.70 -9.12
CA LEU A 38 1.17 -1.36 -8.40
C LEU A 38 1.23 0.02 -7.75
N GLY A 39 2.38 0.43 -7.22
CA GLY A 39 2.58 1.77 -6.68
C GLY A 39 2.34 2.85 -7.74
N LEU A 40 2.89 2.66 -8.95
CA LEU A 40 2.66 3.57 -10.06
C LEU A 40 1.20 3.56 -10.53
N ALA A 41 0.57 2.38 -10.61
CA ALA A 41 -0.84 2.28 -10.97
C ALA A 41 -1.74 3.05 -9.99
N GLU A 42 -1.48 2.94 -8.68
CA GLU A 42 -2.21 3.65 -7.64
C GLU A 42 -1.96 5.17 -7.68
N ALA A 43 -0.72 5.59 -7.95
CA ALA A 43 -0.39 7.01 -8.13
C ALA A 43 -1.12 7.61 -9.35
N LEU A 44 -1.13 6.89 -10.49
CA LEU A 44 -1.84 7.30 -11.69
C LEU A 44 -3.35 7.32 -11.47
N ARG A 45 -3.91 6.35 -10.74
CA ARG A 45 -5.34 6.31 -10.38
C ARG A 45 -5.75 7.50 -9.52
N GLY A 46 -4.83 8.00 -8.68
CA GLY A 46 -5.04 9.20 -7.86
C GLY A 46 -4.86 10.52 -8.62
N TRP A 47 -4.34 10.52 -9.85
CA TRP A 47 -3.97 11.72 -10.59
C TRP A 47 -4.71 11.91 -11.92
N LEU A 48 -4.87 10.84 -12.71
CA LEU A 48 -5.53 10.90 -14.01
C LEU A 48 -7.03 11.17 -13.86
N PHE A 49 -7.58 11.94 -14.81
CA PHE A 49 -9.01 12.26 -14.88
C PHE A 49 -9.57 12.85 -13.58
N THR A 50 -8.88 13.82 -12.99
CA THR A 50 -9.17 14.43 -11.67
C THR A 50 -8.90 13.55 -10.45
N GLY A 51 -8.51 12.30 -10.66
CA GLY A 51 -8.10 11.38 -9.60
C GLY A 51 -9.26 10.72 -8.87
N PHE A 52 -9.09 9.44 -8.54
CA PHE A 52 -9.98 8.70 -7.65
C PHE A 52 -9.18 7.78 -6.72
N PRO A 53 -8.43 8.32 -5.74
CA PRO A 53 -7.57 7.54 -4.84
C PRO A 53 -8.35 6.88 -3.69
N TRP A 54 -9.57 6.37 -3.96
CA TRP A 54 -10.36 5.68 -2.93
C TRP A 54 -9.85 4.27 -2.67
N ALA A 55 -10.02 3.79 -1.44
CA ALA A 55 -9.73 2.40 -1.02
C ALA A 55 -8.33 1.90 -1.42
N GLN A 56 -7.30 2.75 -1.32
CA GLN A 56 -5.92 2.29 -1.53
C GLN A 56 -5.54 1.33 -0.41
N PRO A 57 -4.80 0.23 -0.68
CA PRO A 57 -4.42 -0.75 0.34
C PRO A 57 -3.77 -0.15 1.60
N GLY A 58 -2.98 0.93 1.45
CA GLY A 58 -2.36 1.64 2.58
C GLY A 58 -3.35 2.24 3.59
N HIS A 59 -4.61 2.49 3.19
CA HIS A 59 -5.65 2.98 4.10
C HIS A 59 -5.98 1.98 5.22
N ALA A 60 -5.70 0.69 5.04
CA ALA A 60 -5.88 -0.31 6.10
C ALA A 60 -5.00 -0.04 7.34
N LEU A 61 -3.99 0.82 7.22
CA LEU A 61 -2.99 1.09 8.25
C LEU A 61 -3.25 2.39 9.05
N ILE A 62 -4.24 3.19 8.66
CA ILE A 62 -4.39 4.56 9.22
C ILE A 62 -4.82 4.58 10.68
N ASP A 63 -5.62 3.61 11.13
CA ASP A 63 -6.08 3.53 12.53
C ASP A 63 -5.08 2.80 13.43
N THR A 64 -3.80 2.81 13.06
CA THR A 64 -2.77 2.00 13.70
C THR A 64 -1.46 2.74 13.89
N ALA A 65 -0.54 2.17 14.67
CA ALA A 65 0.80 2.74 14.87
C ALA A 65 1.62 2.84 13.56
N TRP A 66 1.19 2.16 12.49
CA TRP A 66 1.76 2.35 11.16
C TRP A 66 1.58 3.76 10.60
N LEU A 67 0.55 4.49 11.02
CA LEU A 67 0.26 5.83 10.53
C LEU A 67 1.44 6.79 10.71
N TYR A 68 2.26 6.61 11.75
CA TYR A 68 3.47 7.40 12.01
C TYR A 68 4.34 7.57 10.75
N TRP A 69 4.50 6.50 9.97
CA TRP A 69 5.38 6.50 8.79
C TRP A 69 4.86 7.33 7.63
N ALA A 70 3.57 7.66 7.62
CA ALA A 70 3.01 8.61 6.65
C ALA A 70 3.57 10.02 6.82
N ALA A 71 4.08 10.39 8.01
CA ALA A 71 4.75 11.68 8.21
C ALA A 71 6.05 11.82 7.39
N TRP A 72 6.70 10.70 7.06
CA TRP A 72 7.94 10.66 6.30
C TRP A 72 7.71 10.41 4.81
N PHE A 73 6.82 9.48 4.49
CA PHE A 73 6.66 8.95 3.13
C PHE A 73 5.31 9.29 2.48
N GLY A 74 4.44 10.00 3.22
CA GLY A 74 3.06 10.24 2.81
C GLY A 74 2.22 8.96 2.73
N ALA A 75 1.00 9.10 2.24
CA ALA A 75 0.10 7.97 1.99
C ALA A 75 0.69 6.88 1.05
N PRO A 76 1.47 7.20 0.00
CA PRO A 76 2.11 6.18 -0.83
C PRO A 76 3.08 5.27 -0.04
N GLY A 77 3.71 5.78 1.01
CA GLY A 77 4.55 4.97 1.89
C GLY A 77 3.78 3.84 2.57
N LEU A 78 2.55 4.09 3.04
CA LEU A 78 1.70 3.07 3.63
C LEU A 78 1.28 2.00 2.61
N LEU A 79 1.03 2.40 1.36
CA LEU A 79 0.79 1.45 0.27
C LEU A 79 2.00 0.52 0.08
N VAL A 80 3.21 1.08 0.03
CA VAL A 80 4.44 0.30 -0.12
C VAL A 80 4.64 -0.68 1.04
N LEU A 81 4.33 -0.28 2.28
CA LEU A 81 4.38 -1.18 3.43
C LEU A 81 3.43 -2.39 3.27
N VAL A 82 2.18 -2.15 2.84
CA VAL A 82 1.21 -3.24 2.60
C VAL A 82 1.67 -4.18 1.48
N LEU A 83 2.14 -3.62 0.35
CA LEU A 83 2.63 -4.42 -0.77
C LEU A 83 3.90 -5.20 -0.40
N GLY A 84 4.81 -4.59 0.36
CA GLY A 84 6.03 -5.24 0.87
C GLY A 84 5.72 -6.37 1.84
N ALA A 85 4.78 -6.17 2.77
CA ALA A 85 4.29 -7.24 3.66
C ALA A 85 3.66 -8.39 2.87
N SER A 86 2.87 -8.07 1.84
CA SER A 86 2.24 -9.07 0.96
C SER A 86 3.28 -9.91 0.21
N VAL A 87 4.34 -9.29 -0.30
CA VAL A 87 5.50 -9.98 -0.90
C VAL A 87 6.20 -10.88 0.13
N ALA A 88 6.43 -10.38 1.34
CA ALA A 88 7.11 -11.14 2.40
C ALA A 88 6.31 -12.41 2.77
N LEU A 89 4.99 -12.28 2.91
CA LEU A 89 4.06 -13.40 3.11
C LEU A 89 4.10 -14.39 1.93
N TRP A 90 4.10 -13.88 0.69
CA TRP A 90 4.24 -14.73 -0.49
C TRP A 90 5.55 -15.51 -0.49
N HIS A 91 6.68 -14.89 -0.17
CA HIS A 91 7.97 -15.58 -0.07
C HIS A 91 7.96 -16.67 1.01
N MET A 92 7.30 -16.45 2.14
CA MET A 92 7.12 -17.48 3.17
C MET A 92 6.30 -18.66 2.65
N ALA A 93 5.22 -18.40 1.92
CA ALA A 93 4.37 -19.44 1.33
C ALA A 93 5.08 -20.20 0.18
N ALA A 94 5.87 -19.50 -0.63
CA ALA A 94 6.55 -20.04 -1.82
C ALA A 94 7.91 -20.72 -1.52
N GLY A 95 8.28 -20.91 -0.25
CA GLY A 95 9.47 -21.67 0.17
C GLY A 95 10.71 -20.83 0.51
N ALA A 96 10.71 -19.53 0.22
CA ALA A 96 11.76 -18.58 0.62
C ALA A 96 11.56 -18.07 2.06
N ARG A 97 11.40 -19.01 3.01
CA ARG A 97 10.90 -18.74 4.37
C ARG A 97 11.78 -17.80 5.18
N THR A 98 13.09 -17.94 5.12
CA THR A 98 14.01 -17.11 5.91
C THR A 98 13.99 -15.65 5.46
N SER A 99 14.10 -15.40 4.15
CA SER A 99 14.01 -14.05 3.58
C SER A 99 12.63 -13.44 3.77
N GLY A 100 11.56 -14.25 3.60
CA GLY A 100 10.19 -13.79 3.81
C GLY A 100 9.92 -13.44 5.28
N ALA A 101 10.35 -14.28 6.21
CA ALA A 101 10.22 -14.02 7.65
C ALA A 101 11.06 -12.82 8.09
N ALA A 102 12.29 -12.67 7.60
CA ALA A 102 13.12 -11.51 7.89
C ALA A 102 12.50 -10.21 7.39
N ALA A 103 11.99 -10.20 6.15
CA ALA A 103 11.30 -9.04 5.59
C ALA A 103 10.00 -8.72 6.34
N LEU A 104 9.20 -9.74 6.68
CA LEU A 104 7.97 -9.56 7.45
C LEU A 104 8.25 -9.06 8.87
N ALA A 105 9.29 -9.57 9.51
CA ALA A 105 9.73 -9.10 10.83
C ALA A 105 10.24 -7.65 10.76
N ALA A 106 10.99 -7.29 9.72
CA ALA A 106 11.44 -5.92 9.50
C ALA A 106 10.25 -4.97 9.30
N VAL A 107 9.26 -5.37 8.50
CA VAL A 107 8.01 -4.60 8.38
C VAL A 107 7.32 -4.55 9.73
N ALA A 108 7.11 -5.66 10.44
CA ALA A 108 6.41 -5.68 11.73
C ALA A 108 7.09 -4.84 12.83
N ALA A 109 8.42 -4.77 12.85
CA ALA A 109 9.20 -4.03 13.85
C ALA A 109 8.97 -2.51 13.78
N LEU A 110 8.56 -2.00 12.63
CA LEU A 110 8.26 -0.59 12.47
C LEU A 110 6.98 -0.18 13.27
N TRP A 111 6.17 -1.10 13.81
CA TRP A 111 4.90 -0.83 14.52
C TRP A 111 5.19 -0.35 15.94
N PRO A 112 5.91 -1.13 16.77
CA PRO A 112 6.29 -0.66 18.09
C PRO A 112 7.20 0.58 17.99
N LEU A 113 8.00 0.69 16.93
CA LEU A 113 8.80 1.88 16.67
C LEU A 113 7.91 3.10 16.36
N GLY A 114 6.92 2.96 15.47
CA GLY A 114 5.94 4.01 15.19
C GLY A 114 5.15 4.41 16.43
N ALA A 115 4.74 3.44 17.25
CA ALA A 115 4.04 3.69 18.52
C ALA A 115 4.92 4.48 19.50
N ALA A 116 6.20 4.12 19.64
CA ALA A 116 7.14 4.80 20.53
C ALA A 116 7.52 6.21 20.05
N LEU A 117 7.52 6.45 18.74
CA LEU A 117 7.88 7.74 18.14
C LEU A 117 6.68 8.69 17.97
N THR A 118 5.44 8.20 18.09
CA THR A 118 4.24 9.03 17.96
C THR A 118 4.10 9.89 19.22
N PRO A 119 4.14 11.24 19.09
CA PRO A 119 3.95 12.11 20.23
C PRO A 119 2.55 11.95 20.81
N GLU A 120 2.42 12.02 22.13
CA GLU A 120 1.11 12.13 22.77
C GLU A 120 0.42 13.41 22.27
N ALA A 121 -0.87 13.31 21.96
CA ALA A 121 -1.66 14.47 21.58
C ALA A 121 -1.61 15.48 22.72
N ALA A 122 -1.14 16.70 22.44
CA ALA A 122 -1.15 17.77 23.43
C ALA A 122 -2.59 17.99 23.91
N PRO A 123 -2.82 18.18 25.21
CA PRO A 123 -4.16 18.45 25.72
C PRO A 123 -4.73 19.68 25.02
N VAL A 124 -5.92 19.54 24.44
CA VAL A 124 -6.64 20.66 23.84
C VAL A 124 -7.14 21.56 24.98
N PRO A 125 -6.70 22.82 25.09
CA PRO A 125 -7.15 23.68 26.18
C PRO A 125 -8.67 23.89 26.11
N GLY A 126 -9.39 23.44 27.13
CA GLY A 126 -10.85 23.63 27.25
C GLY A 126 -11.72 22.49 26.73
N ALA A 127 -11.15 21.31 26.43
CA ALA A 127 -11.88 20.06 26.24
C ALA A 127 -11.93 19.22 27.52
#